data_AF-A0AA94JUE4-F1
#
_entry.id   AF-A0AA94JUE4-F1
#
_cell.length_a   1.000
_cell.length_b   1.000
_cell.length_c   1.000
_cell.angle_alpha   90.00
_cell.angle_beta   90.00
_cell.angle_gamma   90.00
#
_symmetry.space_group_name_H-M   'P 1'
#
loop_
_entity.id
_entity.type
_entity.pdbx_description
1 polymer ?
#
loop_
_entity_poly.entity_id
_entity_poly.type
_entity_poly.pdbx_seq_one_letter_code
_entity_poly.pdbx_strand_id
1 'polypeptide(L)' 'VAQYAVDHISVDYKKNALRLAKSYVKNINISNQALYDQLVSENGEGFTPEEAQYAMKHLDR' A
#
# COMPACT_ATOMS: atom_id res chain seq x y z
N VAL A 1 -11.26 22.07 -10.56
CA VAL A 1 -11.28 20.71 -11.16
C VAL A 1 -9.98 19.92 -11.01
N ALA A 2 -8.84 20.51 -10.67
CA ALA A 2 -7.60 19.74 -10.45
C ALA A 2 -7.64 18.79 -9.24
N GLN A 3 -8.28 19.20 -8.14
CA GLN A 3 -8.32 18.42 -6.89
C GLN A 3 -9.02 17.06 -7.05
N TYR A 4 -10.11 17.01 -7.83
CA TYR A 4 -10.86 15.77 -8.06
C TYR A 4 -9.99 14.68 -8.71
N ALA A 5 -9.24 15.02 -9.75
CA ALA A 5 -8.38 14.06 -10.44
C ALA A 5 -7.24 13.57 -9.54
N VAL A 6 -6.60 14.47 -8.78
CA VAL A 6 -5.51 14.14 -7.85
C VAL A 6 -6.00 13.24 -6.71
N ASP A 7 -7.15 13.57 -6.11
CA ASP A 7 -7.73 12.77 -5.02
C ASP A 7 -8.09 11.37 -5.50
N HIS A 8 -8.68 11.23 -6.68
CA HIS A 8 -9.03 9.92 -7.25
C HIS A 8 -7.79 9.08 -7.54
N ILE A 9 -6.75 9.69 -8.12
CA ILE A 9 -5.46 9.05 -8.37
C ILE A 9 -4.82 8.58 -7.05
N SER A 10 -4.81 9.42 -6.01
CA SER A 10 -4.30 9.05 -4.68
C SER A 10 -5.10 7.90 -4.04
N VAL A 11 -6.44 7.92 -4.18
CA VAL A 11 -7.30 6.84 -3.70
C VAL A 11 -7.03 5.53 -4.44
N ASP A 12 -6.76 5.58 -5.74
CA ASP A 12 -6.45 4.38 -6.52
C ASP A 12 -5.06 3.81 -6.17
N TYR A 13 -4.05 4.64 -5.93
CA TYR A 13 -2.76 4.17 -5.41
C TYR A 13 -2.88 3.55 -4.02
N LYS A 14 -3.68 4.14 -3.12
CA LYS A 14 -4.01 3.55 -1.81
C LYS A 14 -4.66 2.17 -1.93
N LYS A 15 -5.59 1.99 -2.86
CA LYS A 15 -6.21 0.67 -3.15
C LYS A 15 -5.20 -0.31 -3.73
N ASN A 16 -4.28 0.13 -4.59
CA ASN A 16 -3.23 -0.71 -5.14
C ASN A 16 -2.25 -1.20 -4.07
N ALA A 17 -1.83 -0.32 -3.16
CA ALA A 17 -1.01 -0.68 -2.00
C ALA A 17 -1.72 -1.75 -1.14
N LEU A 18 -3.02 -1.57 -0.85
CA LEU A 18 -3.81 -2.55 -0.09
C LEU A 18 -3.90 -3.91 -0.81
N ARG A 19 -4.12 -3.90 -2.13
CA ARG A 19 -4.20 -5.13 -2.93
C ARG A 19 -2.88 -5.92 -2.88
N LEU A 20 -1.74 -5.24 -3.00
CA LEU A 20 -0.43 -5.87 -2.90
C LEU A 20 -0.14 -6.36 -1.48
N ALA A 21 -0.48 -5.56 -0.46
CA ALA A 21 -0.38 -5.97 0.94
C ALA A 21 -1.14 -7.29 1.22
N LYS A 22 -2.38 -7.41 0.71
CA LYS A 22 -3.19 -8.64 0.77
C LYS A 22 -2.53 -9.81 0.03
N SER A 23 -1.88 -9.55 -1.11
CA SER A 23 -1.14 -10.57 -1.86
C SER A 23 0.05 -11.11 -1.06
N TYR A 24 0.87 -10.24 -0.47
CA TYR A 24 2.03 -10.66 0.32
C TYR A 24 1.62 -11.54 1.50
N VAL A 25 0.65 -11.12 2.32
CA VAL A 25 0.25 -11.91 3.50
C VAL A 25 -0.39 -13.25 3.14
N LYS A 26 -1.00 -13.36 1.97
CA LYS A 26 -1.60 -14.61 1.51
C LYS A 26 -0.54 -15.61 1.04
N ASN A 27 0.53 -15.13 0.42
CA ASN A 27 1.52 -15.98 -0.24
C ASN A 27 2.75 -16.26 0.62
N ILE A 28 3.09 -15.37 1.57
CA ILE A 28 4.26 -15.51 2.44
C ILE A 28 3.95 -15.09 3.88
N ASN A 29 4.63 -15.70 4.84
CA ASN A 29 4.58 -15.27 6.24
C ASN A 29 5.48 -14.04 6.42
N ILE A 30 4.87 -12.85 6.52
CA ILE A 30 5.57 -11.57 6.59
C ILE A 30 5.10 -10.75 7.79
N SER A 31 6.06 -10.18 8.54
CA SER A 31 5.75 -9.30 9.68
C SER A 31 5.11 -7.99 9.21
N ASN A 32 4.45 -7.26 10.12
CA ASN A 32 3.88 -5.95 9.79
C ASN A 32 4.97 -4.96 9.34
N GLN A 33 6.11 -4.95 10.04
CA GLN A 33 7.22 -4.05 9.71
C GLN A 33 7.81 -4.37 8.33
N ALA A 34 8.12 -5.66 8.07
CA ALA A 34 8.69 -6.06 6.79
C ALA A 34 7.72 -5.81 5.61
N LEU A 35 6.40 -5.96 5.84
CA LEU A 35 5.42 -5.62 4.82
C LEU A 35 5.39 -4.12 4.53
N TYR A 36 5.40 -3.28 5.57
CA TYR A 36 5.45 -1.83 5.38
C TYR A 36 6.72 -1.43 4.61
N ASP A 37 7.88 -1.96 5.02
CA ASP A 37 9.17 -1.69 4.38
C ASP A 37 9.16 -2.12 2.91
N GLN A 38 8.54 -3.26 2.59
CA GLN A 38 8.39 -3.73 1.20
C GLN A 38 7.52 -2.80 0.35
N LEU A 39 6.43 -2.26 0.91
CA LEU A 39 5.53 -1.36 0.21
C LEU A 39 6.19 -0.01 -0.11
N VAL A 40 7.00 0.53 0.80
CA VAL A 40 7.69 1.83 0.61
C VAL A 40 9.05 1.73 -0.06
N SER A 41 9.59 0.51 -0.19
CA SER A 41 10.90 0.29 -0.80
C SER A 41 10.92 0.79 -2.25
N GLU A 42 11.87 1.67 -2.56
CA GLU A 42 12.10 2.17 -3.93
C GLU A 42 12.51 1.05 -4.91
N ASN A 43 13.13 -0.02 -4.38
CA ASN A 43 13.46 -1.23 -5.14
C ASN A 43 12.33 -2.27 -5.13
N GLY A 44 11.24 -2.00 -4.41
CA GLY A 44 10.07 -2.85 -4.26
C GLY A 44 8.87 -2.24 -4.98
N GLU A 45 7.85 -1.86 -4.21
CA GLU A 45 6.59 -1.35 -4.76
C GLU A 45 6.54 0.19 -4.90
N GLY A 46 7.43 0.91 -4.21
CA GLY A 46 7.60 2.35 -4.34
C GLY A 46 6.39 3.21 -3.94
N PHE A 47 5.51 2.70 -3.07
CA PHE A 47 4.38 3.49 -2.56
C PHE A 47 4.86 4.57 -1.60
N THR A 48 4.12 5.67 -1.56
CA THR A 48 4.34 6.69 -0.53
C THR A 48 4.06 6.13 0.87
N PRO A 49 4.66 6.70 1.93
CA PRO A 49 4.34 6.32 3.30
C PRO A 49 2.83 6.36 3.62
N GLU A 50 2.09 7.30 3.05
CA GLU A 50 0.65 7.44 3.26
C GLU A 50 -0.16 6.31 2.61
N GLU A 51 0.23 5.88 1.42
CA GLU A 51 -0.38 4.74 0.72
C GLU A 51 -0.06 3.42 1.42
N ALA A 52 1.18 3.24 1.87
CA ALA A 52 1.58 2.07 2.65
C ALA A 52 0.85 2.03 4.00
N GLN A 53 0.77 3.15 4.72
CA GLN A 53 0.01 3.23 5.97
C GLN A 53 -1.48 2.93 5.76
N TYR A 54 -2.08 3.45 4.68
CA TYR A 54 -3.45 3.11 4.32
C TYR A 54 -3.60 1.61 4.10
N ALA A 55 -2.70 0.97 3.35
CA ALA A 55 -2.71 -0.46 3.12
C ALA A 55 -2.62 -1.24 4.43
N MET A 56 -1.65 -0.91 5.30
CA MET A 56 -1.46 -1.55 6.59
C MET A 56 -2.68 -1.42 7.51
N LYS A 57 -3.34 -0.24 7.53
CA LYS A 57 -4.52 0.02 8.36
C LYS A 57 -5.76 -0.78 7.92
N HIS A 58 -5.91 -1.05 6.63
CA HIS A 58 -7.08 -1.74 6.06
C HIS A 58 -6.78 -3.20 5.71
N LEU A 59 -5.62 -3.70 6.13
CA LEU A 59 -5.24 -5.09 5.97
C LEU A 59 -5.89 -5.92 7.07
N ASP A 60 -6.89 -6.71 6.70
CA ASP A 60 -7.50 -7.70 7.58
C ASP A 60 -6.46 -8.80 7.86
N ARG A 61 -5.86 -8.80 9.06
CA ARG A 61 -4.86 -9.79 9.51
C ARG A 61 -5.41 -10.62 10.67
#